data_AF-A0A1I5RM85-F1
#
_entry.id   AF-A0A1I5RM85-F1
#
_cell.length_a   1.000
_cell.length_b   1.000
_cell.length_c   1.000
_cell.angle_alpha   90.00
_cell.angle_beta   90.00
_cell.angle_gamma   90.00
#
_symmetry.space_group_name_H-M   'P 1'
#
loop_
_entity.id
_entity.type
_entity.pdbx_description
1 polymer ?
#
loop_
_entity_poly.entity_id
_entity_poly.type
_entity_poly.pdbx_seq_one_letter_code
_entity_poly.pdbx_strand_id
1 'polypeptide(L)' 'MPDKKYAYLYDGRERRITVGTSETIEGLKAENVNIYYAGTEEELAADVHPYYKREYIVTMANRLHDFEDKLFL' A
#
# COMPACT_ATOMS: atom_id res chain seq x y z
N MET A 1 14.92 3.80 -10.26
CA MET A 1 15.38 2.62 -9.49
C MET A 1 14.50 1.45 -9.89
N PRO A 2 15.03 0.35 -10.45
CA PRO A 2 14.20 -0.62 -11.20
C PRO A 2 13.20 -1.45 -10.38
N ASP A 3 13.29 -1.48 -9.05
CA ASP A 3 12.57 -2.47 -8.23
C ASP A 3 11.49 -1.90 -7.30
N LYS A 4 11.03 -0.67 -7.54
CA LYS A 4 9.98 -0.03 -6.72
C LYS A 4 8.79 0.34 -7.59
N LYS A 5 8.03 -0.65 -8.06
CA LYS A 5 6.84 -0.41 -8.91
C LYS A 5 5.60 -0.04 -8.11
N TYR A 6 5.51 -0.58 -6.90
CA TYR A 6 4.35 -0.41 -6.04
C TYR A 6 4.76 0.18 -4.70
N ALA A 7 3.81 0.80 -4.02
CA ALA A 7 4.02 1.33 -2.70
C ALA A 7 2.73 1.36 -1.90
N TYR A 8 2.89 1.52 -0.59
CA TYR A 8 1.81 1.93 0.29
C TYR A 8 2.22 3.09 1.20
N LEU A 9 1.24 3.94 1.47
CA LEU A 9 1.30 5.02 2.41
C LEU A 9 0.66 4.57 3.72
N TYR A 10 1.40 4.70 4.81
CA TYR A 10 0.93 4.42 6.16
C TYR A 10 0.51 5.71 6.87
N ASP A 11 -0.78 5.78 7.22
CA ASP A 11 -1.34 6.79 8.12
C ASP A 11 -1.75 6.13 9.44
N GLY A 12 -0.86 6.23 10.43
CA GLY A 12 -1.12 5.69 11.78
C GLY A 12 -2.15 6.47 12.59
N ARG A 13 -2.47 7.72 12.22
CA ARG A 13 -3.48 8.53 12.94
C ARG A 13 -4.89 8.10 12.53
N GLU A 14 -5.10 7.90 11.23
CA GLU A 14 -6.38 7.46 10.68
C GLU A 14 -6.52 5.94 10.63
N ARG A 15 -5.49 5.18 11.05
CA ARG A 15 -5.38 3.72 10.87
C ARG A 15 -5.68 3.34 9.41
N ARG A 16 -5.08 4.07 8.46
CA ARG A 16 -5.30 3.90 7.03
C ARG A 16 -4.03 3.49 6.32
N ILE A 17 -4.16 2.55 5.40
CA ILE A 17 -3.14 2.19 4.43
C ILE A 17 -3.65 2.57 3.05
N THR A 18 -2.92 3.38 2.30
CA THR A 18 -3.25 3.66 0.89
C THR A 18 -2.25 2.97 -0.01
N VAL A 19 -2.69 2.05 -0.85
CA VAL A 19 -1.83 1.27 -1.76
C VAL A 19 -1.96 1.77 -3.20
N GLY A 20 -0.91 1.60 -4.00
CA GLY A 20 -0.91 2.01 -5.40
C GLY A 20 0.43 1.79 -6.09
N THR A 21 0.58 2.35 -7.28
CA THR A 21 1.91 2.45 -7.91
C THR A 21 2.78 3.41 -7.11
N SER A 22 4.10 3.19 -7.10
CA SER A 22 5.03 4.06 -6.38
C SER A 22 4.87 5.53 -6.77
N GLU A 23 4.74 5.80 -8.07
CA GLU A 23 4.52 7.14 -8.61
C GLU A 23 3.25 7.79 -8.04
N THR A 24 2.13 7.05 -8.00
CA THR A 24 0.87 7.58 -7.47
C THR A 24 0.98 7.87 -5.98
N ILE A 25 1.57 6.95 -5.21
CA ILE A 25 1.73 7.09 -3.77
C ILE A 25 2.68 8.23 -3.40
N GLU A 26 3.77 8.40 -4.13
CA GLU A 26 4.68 9.53 -3.97
C GLU A 26 3.97 10.87 -4.24
N GLY A 27 3.08 10.91 -5.22
CA GLY A 27 2.24 12.09 -5.52
C GLY A 27 1.21 12.42 -4.43
N LEU A 28 0.77 11.44 -3.64
CA LEU A 28 -0.17 11.61 -2.53
C LEU A 28 0.50 12.03 -1.21
N LYS A 29 1.84 12.10 -1.18
CA LYS A 29 2.60 12.32 0.05
C LYS A 29 2.19 13.62 0.75
N ALA A 30 1.51 13.48 1.89
CA ALA A 30 1.31 14.55 2.86
C ALA A 30 2.53 14.68 3.81
N GLU A 31 2.56 15.71 4.65
CA GLU A 31 3.58 15.81 5.70
C GLU A 31 3.35 14.72 6.78
N ASN A 32 4.43 14.08 7.23
CA ASN A 32 4.46 13.05 8.30
C ASN A 32 3.86 11.66 7.99
N VAL A 33 3.73 11.28 6.71
CA VAL A 33 3.35 9.91 6.33
C VAL A 33 4.58 9.11 5.87
N ASN A 34 4.60 7.82 6.21
CA ASN A 34 5.66 6.90 5.79
C ASN A 34 5.24 6.16 4.53
N ILE A 35 6.13 6.12 3.53
CA ILE A 35 5.92 5.38 2.28
C ILE A 35 6.83 4.15 2.31
N TYR A 36 6.24 3.00 2.00
CA TYR A 36 6.90 1.71 1.90
C TYR A 36 6.75 1.21 0.46
N TYR A 37 7.80 0.59 -0.08
CA TYR A 37 7.88 0.23 -1.49
C TYR A 37 7.98 -1.28 -1.64
N ALA A 38 7.38 -1.80 -2.71
CA ALA A 38 7.39 -3.21 -3.08
C ALA A 38 7.73 -3.38 -4.58
N GLY A 39 8.33 -4.52 -4.91
CA GLY A 39 8.66 -4.89 -6.29
C GLY A 39 7.46 -5.46 -7.03
N THR A 40 6.60 -6.19 -6.33
CA THR A 40 5.39 -6.82 -6.88
C THR A 40 4.13 -6.54 -6.04
N GLU A 41 2.96 -6.84 -6.61
CA GLU A 41 1.67 -6.70 -5.92
C GLU A 41 1.50 -7.73 -4.79
N GLU A 42 2.10 -8.92 -4.92
CA GLU A 42 2.06 -9.94 -3.87
C GLU A 42 2.91 -9.57 -2.66
N GLU A 43 4.10 -9.01 -2.89
CA GLU A 43 4.93 -8.44 -1.81
C GLU A 43 4.16 -7.33 -1.09
N LEU A 44 3.52 -6.44 -1.86
CA LEU A 44 2.68 -5.38 -1.31
C LEU A 44 1.53 -5.93 -0.48
N ALA A 45 0.84 -6.97 -0.96
CA ALA A 45 -0.25 -7.60 -0.23
C ALA A 45 0.25 -8.25 1.06
N ALA A 46 1.39 -8.95 1.04
CA ALA A 46 2.00 -9.56 2.20
C ALA A 46 2.37 -8.52 3.28
N ASP A 47 2.87 -7.36 2.87
CA ASP A 47 3.19 -6.25 3.78
C ASP A 47 1.94 -5.58 4.37
N VAL A 48 0.86 -5.48 3.59
CA VAL A 48 -0.38 -4.79 4.00
C VAL A 48 -1.33 -5.70 4.80
N HIS A 49 -1.28 -7.01 4.57
CA HIS A 49 -2.17 -7.99 5.19
C HIS A 49 -2.20 -7.96 6.74
N PRO A 50 -1.08 -7.75 7.47
CA PRO A 50 -1.11 -7.56 8.92
C PRO A 50 -1.92 -6.35 9.37
N TYR A 51 -1.95 -5.26 8.60
CA TYR A 51 -2.74 -4.06 8.91
C TYR A 51 -4.22 -4.32 8.66
N TYR A 52 -4.55 -5.01 7.57
CA TYR A 52 -5.92 -5.44 7.29
C TYR A 52 -6.50 -6.32 8.42
N LYS A 53 -5.72 -7.30 8.91
CA LYS A 53 -6.09 -8.13 10.08
C LYS A 53 -6.27 -7.33 11.38
N ARG A 54 -5.66 -6.15 11.48
CA ARG A 54 -5.80 -5.21 12.60
C ARG A 54 -6.88 -4.16 12.34
N GLU A 55 -7.78 -4.40 11.40
CA GLU A 55 -8.91 -3.52 11.07
C GLU A 55 -8.46 -2.11 10.64
N TYR A 56 -7.33 -2.01 9.95
CA TYR A 56 -6.95 -0.78 9.27
C TYR A 56 -7.81 -0.62 8.00
N ILE A 57 -8.14 0.62 7.67
CA ILE A 57 -8.80 0.96 6.42
C ILE A 57 -7.78 0.84 5.30
N VAL A 58 -7.95 -0.11 4.38
CA VAL A 58 -7.12 -0.23 3.19
C VAL A 58 -7.82 0.46 2.02
N THR A 59 -7.20 1.50 1.49
CA THR A 59 -7.68 2.25 0.32
C THR A 59 -6.73 2.03 -0.86
N MET A 60 -7.28 1.99 -2.07
CA MET A 60 -6.48 1.82 -3.29
C MET A 60 -6.50 3.10 -4.12
N ALA A 61 -5.33 3.64 -4.43
CA ALA A 61 -5.16 4.78 -5.33
C ALA A 61 -5.13 4.36 -6.81
N ASN A 62 -4.73 3.11 -7.08
CA ASN A 62 -4.78 2.48 -8.39
C ASN A 62 -5.42 1.09 -8.25
N ARG A 63 -5.98 0.57 -9.35
CA ARG A 63 -6.43 -0.82 -9.38
C ARG A 63 -5.22 -1.75 -9.43
N LEU A 64 -5.13 -2.66 -8.48
CA LEU A 64 -4.04 -3.64 -8.32
C LEU A 64 -4.68 -5.03 -8.19
N HIS A 65 -4.78 -5.73 -9.31
CA HIS A 65 -5.58 -6.97 -9.41
C HIS A 65 -5.03 -8.08 -8.53
N ASP A 66 -3.72 -8.32 -8.60
CA ASP A 66 -3.09 -9.39 -7.83
C ASP A 66 -3.04 -9.01 -6.34
N PHE A 67 -2.89 -7.71 -6.03
CA PHE A 67 -2.98 -7.23 -4.66
C PHE A 67 -4.34 -7.52 -4.02
N GLU A 68 -5.44 -7.19 -4.70
CA GLU A 68 -6.80 -7.43 -4.19
C GLU A 68 -7.00 -8.91 -3.89
N ASP A 69 -6.68 -9.78 -4.85
CA ASP A 69 -6.84 -11.23 -4.70
C ASP A 69 -6.00 -11.79 -3.53
N LYS A 70 -4.81 -11.27 -3.30
CA LYS A 70 -3.91 -11.73 -2.22
C LYS A 70 -4.20 -11.12 -0.86
N LEU A 71 -4.78 -9.92 -0.80
CA LEU A 71 -5.05 -9.25 0.48
C LEU A 71 -6.08 -10.01 1.32
N PHE A 72 -7.08 -10.63 0.66
CA PHE A 72 -8.20 -11.31 1.30
C PHE A 72 -7.96 -12.80 1.60
N LEU A 73 -6.87 -13.38 1.10
CA LEU A 73 -6.47 -14.77 1.36
C LEU A 73 -5.75 -14.91 2.72
#